data_AF-A0A940MPC9-F1
#
_entry.id   AF-A0A940MPC9-F1
#
_cell.length_a   1.000
_cell.length_b   1.000
_cell.length_c   1.000
_cell.angle_alpha   90.00
_cell.angle_beta   90.00
_cell.angle_gamma   90.00
#
_symmetry.space_group_name_H-M   'P 1'
#
loop_
_entity.id
_entity.type
_entity.pdbx_description
1 polymer ?
#
loop_
_entity_poly.entity_id
_entity_poly.type
_entity_poly.pdbx_seq_one_letter_code
_entity_poly.pdbx_strand_id
1 'polypeptide(L)'
;MSALRRSGVEVIHFDRWSSAPDASDLLILGQTVPLDCLVGDQKVLGLRTLNRRTRLDVLAQAGLPVQDYGTPNSTADLATLCRNWNSDAAVVKLDWSFRRAGIALLPVGAPLPLEFDPSCDVAMRPLDGDPRTLKIDIFADQVLGATWLDTRAITAANWQMIGPRGQWTAKLTPEVEQMVVVAGRAMLPHGVGYASIDVMFSDTGPRIIEANTTSVGTAYWRSAPQPYADALARGVLAVLDRLEDLPTATALAPAANTSRNAAEAVAPDRVAGHFTPPRDMAAILESMMHEADLMPEAARAQQAAAVEAELLDHARANVPAYRAAPASNLDSVVSLAEYDARRLDFTARDWPERHGMVAPAVAIPASVSSLPAPNAHRAPGADGQQTLTLTLASQQTRFAAQVDAAVRRRALLWAGATLPKRELVLIDRANASQAGLGCDSPPVDIWAALADMPDLTLWTTVRTALALAQSVAPSGAQRQPDMSDSTGRTGRIVRPASGSLRGIVLSGPLSTRQERETIARTLGVPVAEVMHLGPAGCVAIRCPEHGMFHTLTDVARLEPEAATGSAAPLIVTAFYNLAQPVIRLRTAARGFAVVSPPGCSCPARPGPVIALSNHRTPAPAA
;
A
#
# COMPACT_ATOMS: atom_id res chain seq x y z
N MET A 1 7.27 -6.44 31.86
CA MET A 1 6.42 -5.81 32.90
C MET A 1 6.67 -6.37 34.30
N SER A 2 6.42 -7.66 34.56
CA SER A 2 6.59 -8.22 35.92
C SER A 2 8.01 -8.09 36.47
N ALA A 3 9.03 -8.21 35.61
CA ALA A 3 10.44 -7.99 36.01
C ALA A 3 10.69 -6.54 36.47
N LEU A 4 10.22 -5.55 35.70
CA LEU A 4 10.36 -4.12 36.02
C LEU A 4 9.69 -3.77 37.36
N ARG A 5 8.45 -4.22 37.57
CA ARG A 5 7.72 -3.98 38.83
C ARG A 5 8.42 -4.59 40.05
N ARG A 6 9.04 -5.78 39.90
CA ARG A 6 9.82 -6.40 40.98
C ARG A 6 11.07 -5.59 41.35
N SER A 7 11.62 -4.84 40.41
CA SER A 7 12.73 -3.91 40.63
C SER A 7 12.28 -2.53 41.12
N GLY A 8 11.00 -2.37 41.50
CA GLY A 8 10.45 -1.09 41.97
C GLY A 8 10.15 -0.09 40.85
N VAL A 9 10.22 -0.50 39.58
CA VAL A 9 9.92 0.38 38.45
C VAL A 9 8.42 0.41 38.20
N GLU A 10 7.83 1.58 38.36
CA GLU A 10 6.47 1.87 37.89
C GLU A 10 6.49 2.05 36.38
N VAL A 11 5.64 1.30 35.67
CA VAL A 11 5.53 1.40 34.22
C VAL A 11 4.12 1.79 33.89
N ILE A 12 3.98 2.95 33.26
CA ILE A 12 2.72 3.48 32.79
C ILE A 12 2.69 3.37 31.27
N HIS A 13 1.74 2.59 30.76
CA HIS A 13 1.52 2.42 29.33
C HIS A 13 0.37 3.32 28.89
N PHE A 14 0.56 4.07 27.81
CA PHE A 14 -0.47 4.92 27.26
C PHE A 14 -0.63 4.67 25.78
N ASP A 15 -1.86 4.32 25.38
CA ASP A 15 -2.22 4.14 23.97
C ASP A 15 -2.59 5.49 23.31
N ARG A 16 -2.75 6.54 24.13
CA ARG A 16 -3.06 7.92 23.74
C ARG A 16 -2.31 8.89 24.65
N TRP A 17 -1.85 10.01 24.11
CA TRP A 17 -1.18 11.02 24.92
C TRP A 17 -2.11 11.56 25.99
N SER A 18 -1.58 11.68 27.21
CA SER A 18 -2.25 12.28 28.36
C SER A 18 -1.22 13.16 29.07
N SER A 19 -1.59 13.86 30.15
CA SER A 19 -0.64 14.61 30.98
C SER A 19 0.13 13.71 31.97
N ALA A 20 -0.18 12.42 32.03
CA ALA A 20 0.49 11.49 32.92
C ALA A 20 2.00 11.22 32.61
N PRO A 21 2.51 11.38 31.36
CA PRO A 21 3.95 11.38 31.08
C PRO A 21 4.70 12.48 31.82
N ASP A 22 4.06 13.61 32.18
CA ASP A 22 4.70 14.80 32.76
C ASP A 22 5.46 14.50 34.07
N ALA A 23 5.09 13.43 34.77
CA ALA A 23 5.72 13.00 36.02
C ALA A 23 6.73 11.84 35.86
N SER A 24 7.04 11.42 34.63
CA SER A 24 7.95 10.28 34.39
C SER A 24 9.43 10.70 34.43
N ASP A 25 10.27 9.85 35.04
CA ASP A 25 11.73 10.00 35.05
C ASP A 25 12.33 9.76 33.65
N LEU A 26 11.73 8.84 32.91
CA LEU A 26 12.16 8.42 31.57
C LEU A 26 10.95 8.14 30.69
N LEU A 27 10.92 8.77 29.53
CA LEU A 27 9.96 8.49 28.47
C LEU A 27 10.59 7.61 27.39
N ILE A 28 9.98 6.46 27.12
CA ILE A 28 10.39 5.55 26.04
C ILE A 28 9.32 5.56 24.94
N LEU A 29 9.69 6.07 23.78
CA LEU A 29 8.81 6.21 22.62
C LEU A 29 8.91 4.95 21.74
N GLY A 30 7.78 4.28 21.52
CA GLY A 30 7.68 3.19 20.52
C GLY A 30 7.61 3.69 19.08
N GLN A 31 7.25 4.96 18.89
CA GLN A 31 7.23 5.70 17.64
C GLN A 31 7.57 7.15 17.95
N THR A 32 8.24 7.85 17.04
CA THR A 32 8.59 9.25 17.28
C THR A 32 7.37 10.16 17.31
N VAL A 33 7.39 11.18 18.16
CA VAL A 33 6.31 12.15 18.38
C VAL A 33 6.78 13.58 18.07
N PRO A 34 5.86 14.53 17.86
CA PRO A 34 6.22 15.93 17.75
C PRO A 34 6.91 16.43 19.03
N LEU A 35 7.92 17.30 18.88
CA LEU A 35 8.69 17.82 20.03
C LEU A 35 7.83 18.64 20.99
N ASP A 36 6.80 19.33 20.48
CA ASP A 36 5.85 20.13 21.25
C ASP A 36 4.89 19.28 22.11
N CYS A 37 4.84 17.97 21.88
CA CYS A 37 4.15 17.04 22.78
C CYS A 37 4.97 16.76 24.04
N LEU A 38 6.30 16.91 23.99
CA LEU A 38 7.16 16.66 25.14
C LEU A 38 7.12 17.87 26.08
N VAL A 39 6.73 17.64 27.33
CA VAL A 39 6.63 18.70 28.34
C VAL A 39 7.90 18.69 29.20
N GLY A 40 8.57 19.84 29.26
CA GLY A 40 9.71 20.05 30.16
C GLY A 40 11.01 19.35 29.71
N ASP A 41 11.88 19.08 30.68
CA ASP A 41 13.26 18.60 30.45
C ASP A 41 13.41 17.09 30.71
N GLN A 42 12.38 16.32 30.39
CA GLN A 42 12.35 14.87 30.62
C GLN A 42 13.44 14.14 29.83
N LYS A 43 13.97 13.05 30.40
CA LYS A 43 14.81 12.12 29.66
C LYS A 43 13.93 11.37 28.68
N VAL A 44 14.30 11.37 27.40
CA VAL A 44 13.49 10.76 26.34
C VAL A 44 14.34 9.89 25.43
N LEU A 45 13.80 8.72 25.11
CA LEU A 45 14.37 7.78 24.14
C LEU A 45 13.37 7.50 23.02
N GLY A 46 13.84 7.48 21.78
CA GLY A 46 13.04 7.12 20.59
C GLY A 46 12.59 8.30 19.73
N LEU A 47 13.10 9.51 19.98
CA LEU A 47 13.00 10.61 19.03
C LEU A 47 13.85 10.34 17.78
N ARG A 48 13.46 10.89 16.63
CA ARG A 48 14.32 10.90 15.44
C ARG A 48 15.35 12.01 15.55
N THR A 49 16.46 11.72 16.22
CA THR A 49 17.60 12.64 16.40
C THR A 49 18.72 12.41 15.40
N LEU A 50 18.79 11.21 14.84
CA LEU A 50 19.76 10.80 13.82
C LEU A 50 19.04 10.45 12.51
N ASN A 51 19.42 11.13 11.44
CA ASN A 51 19.12 10.73 10.06
C ASN A 51 20.05 9.59 9.61
N ARG A 52 19.81 9.01 8.45
CA ARG A 52 20.54 7.85 7.95
C ARG A 52 22.05 8.05 7.92
N ARG A 53 22.53 9.15 7.33
CA ARG A 53 23.95 9.51 7.31
C ARG A 53 24.52 9.56 8.74
N THR A 54 23.91 10.35 9.61
CA THR A 54 24.43 10.57 10.97
C THR A 54 24.43 9.31 11.82
N ARG A 55 23.49 8.36 11.60
CA ARG A 55 23.56 7.03 12.24
C ARG A 55 24.83 6.29 11.84
N LEU A 56 25.15 6.25 10.54
CA LEU A 56 26.36 5.60 10.06
C LEU A 56 27.62 6.30 10.57
N ASP A 57 27.62 7.65 10.62
CA ASP A 57 28.73 8.43 11.15
C ASP A 57 29.00 8.09 12.62
N VAL A 58 27.95 8.02 13.47
CA VAL A 58 28.08 7.62 14.89
C VAL A 58 28.64 6.21 15.03
N LEU A 59 28.18 5.27 14.22
CA LEU A 59 28.66 3.87 14.27
C LEU A 59 30.12 3.76 13.80
N ALA A 60 30.49 4.46 12.72
CA ALA A 60 31.86 4.48 12.21
C ALA A 60 32.83 5.13 13.21
N GLN A 61 32.43 6.23 13.85
CA GLN A 61 33.21 6.89 14.91
C GLN A 61 33.42 5.99 16.14
N ALA A 62 32.49 5.08 16.41
CA ALA A 62 32.63 4.05 17.44
C ALA A 62 33.54 2.88 17.03
N GLY A 63 34.18 2.94 15.86
CA GLY A 63 35.09 1.92 15.34
C GLY A 63 34.38 0.67 14.81
N LEU A 64 33.09 0.75 14.49
CA LEU A 64 32.33 -0.37 13.96
C LEU A 64 32.55 -0.56 12.46
N PRO A 65 32.43 -1.80 11.95
CA PRO A 65 32.63 -2.10 10.54
C PRO A 65 31.41 -1.68 9.71
N VAL A 66 31.21 -0.38 9.54
CA VAL A 66 30.19 0.16 8.64
C VAL A 66 30.62 -0.03 7.19
N GLN A 67 29.70 -0.44 6.32
CA GLN A 67 29.99 -0.59 4.90
C GLN A 67 30.37 0.77 4.29
N ASP A 68 31.43 0.79 3.46
CA ASP A 68 31.93 2.00 2.81
C ASP A 68 30.78 2.84 2.22
N TYR A 69 30.65 4.09 2.67
CA TYR A 69 29.60 5.01 2.26
C TYR A 69 30.10 6.45 2.10
N GLY A 70 29.30 7.28 1.46
CA GLY A 70 29.54 8.71 1.29
C GLY A 70 28.25 9.45 0.92
N THR A 71 28.31 10.78 0.90
CA THR A 71 27.15 11.64 0.61
C THR A 71 27.46 12.58 -0.57
N PRO A 72 27.41 12.08 -1.81
CA PRO A 72 27.78 12.87 -2.98
C PRO A 72 26.83 14.06 -3.17
N ASN A 73 27.34 15.26 -3.43
CA ASN A 73 26.50 16.43 -3.74
C ASN A 73 26.19 16.52 -5.24
N SER A 74 26.82 15.68 -6.06
CA SER A 74 26.68 15.68 -7.51
C SER A 74 26.98 14.30 -8.11
N THR A 75 26.60 14.11 -9.38
CA THR A 75 26.96 12.93 -10.18
C THR A 75 28.48 12.74 -10.28
N ALA A 76 29.24 13.84 -10.35
CA ALA A 76 30.71 13.79 -10.41
C ALA A 76 31.32 13.31 -9.08
N ASP A 77 30.73 13.71 -7.95
CA ASP A 77 31.12 13.22 -6.62
C ASP A 77 30.83 11.73 -6.48
N LEU A 78 29.64 11.28 -6.94
CA LEU A 78 29.28 9.87 -6.93
C LEU A 78 30.27 9.04 -7.75
N ALA A 79 30.64 9.50 -8.94
CA ALA A 79 31.64 8.85 -9.78
C ALA A 79 33.02 8.80 -9.09
N THR A 80 33.38 9.83 -8.32
CA THR A 80 34.62 9.86 -7.54
C THR A 80 34.59 8.84 -6.40
N LEU A 81 33.48 8.73 -5.66
CA LEU A 81 33.30 7.71 -4.63
C LEU A 81 33.44 6.30 -5.20
N CYS A 82 32.75 6.01 -6.31
CA CYS A 82 32.81 4.70 -6.95
C CYS A 82 34.23 4.34 -7.41
N ARG A 83 34.99 5.30 -7.97
CA ARG A 83 36.40 5.09 -8.31
C ARG A 83 37.27 4.77 -7.09
N ASN A 84 37.07 5.49 -5.98
CA ASN A 84 37.81 5.24 -4.74
C ASN A 84 37.50 3.85 -4.16
N TRP A 85 36.26 3.37 -4.34
CA TRP A 85 35.84 2.03 -3.95
C TRP A 85 36.23 0.93 -4.94
N ASN A 86 36.79 1.30 -6.10
CA ASN A 86 36.99 0.40 -7.23
C ASN A 86 35.69 -0.35 -7.62
N SER A 87 34.60 0.40 -7.74
CA SER A 87 33.25 -0.08 -8.04
C SER A 87 32.69 0.60 -9.29
N ASP A 88 31.91 -0.13 -10.09
CA ASP A 88 31.21 0.37 -11.28
C ASP A 88 29.80 0.88 -10.99
N ALA A 89 29.33 0.70 -9.75
CA ALA A 89 28.04 1.18 -9.27
C ALA A 89 28.08 1.56 -7.77
N ALA A 90 27.02 2.24 -7.33
CA ALA A 90 26.74 2.54 -5.93
C ALA A 90 25.30 2.21 -5.58
N VAL A 91 25.08 1.78 -4.35
CA VAL A 91 23.75 1.64 -3.76
C VAL A 91 23.38 2.98 -3.12
N VAL A 92 22.44 3.70 -3.72
CA VAL A 92 21.88 4.93 -3.16
C VAL A 92 20.73 4.58 -2.23
N LYS A 93 20.73 5.18 -1.05
CA LYS A 93 19.80 4.93 0.05
C LYS A 93 19.29 6.26 0.61
N LEU A 94 18.02 6.58 0.38
CA LEU A 94 17.35 7.79 0.87
C LEU A 94 16.94 7.65 2.34
N ASP A 95 17.02 8.70 3.14
CA ASP A 95 16.79 8.70 4.59
C ASP A 95 15.40 8.20 5.00
N TRP A 96 14.39 8.36 4.14
CA TRP A 96 13.02 7.88 4.35
C TRP A 96 12.76 6.47 3.77
N SER A 97 13.75 5.82 3.16
CA SER A 97 13.53 4.59 2.39
C SER A 97 12.80 3.54 3.22
N PHE A 98 11.76 2.94 2.67
CA PHE A 98 11.00 1.88 3.32
C PHE A 98 11.07 0.59 2.50
N ARG A 99 11.57 -0.49 3.11
CA ARG A 99 11.88 -1.75 2.42
C ARG A 99 12.85 -1.49 1.26
N ARG A 100 12.38 -1.59 0.01
CA ARG A 100 13.17 -1.33 -1.20
C ARG A 100 12.83 0.00 -1.88
N ALA A 101 11.77 0.68 -1.44
CA ALA A 101 11.43 2.01 -1.92
C ALA A 101 12.44 3.02 -1.36
N GLY A 102 13.01 3.87 -2.22
CA GLY A 102 14.09 4.80 -1.84
C GLY A 102 15.48 4.14 -1.78
N ILE A 103 15.64 2.95 -2.34
CA ILE A 103 16.93 2.31 -2.59
C ILE A 103 17.09 2.16 -4.11
N ALA A 104 18.27 2.48 -4.64
CA ALA A 104 18.59 2.33 -6.06
C ALA A 104 20.03 1.82 -6.25
N LEU A 105 20.25 1.00 -7.28
CA LEU A 105 21.59 0.71 -7.77
C LEU A 105 21.89 1.66 -8.93
N LEU A 106 22.86 2.55 -8.76
CA LEU A 106 23.23 3.54 -9.77
C LEU A 106 24.59 3.19 -10.36
N PRO A 107 24.69 2.97 -11.68
CA PRO A 107 25.99 2.83 -12.34
C PRO A 107 26.77 4.14 -12.28
N VAL A 108 28.10 4.06 -12.38
CA VAL A 108 28.97 5.25 -12.43
C VAL A 108 28.53 6.20 -13.54
N GLY A 109 28.36 7.47 -13.19
CA GLY A 109 27.93 8.53 -14.11
C GLY A 109 26.42 8.67 -14.25
N ALA A 110 25.61 7.78 -13.64
CA ALA A 110 24.18 7.99 -13.55
C ALA A 110 23.84 9.21 -12.66
N PRO A 111 22.81 9.99 -13.01
CA PRO A 111 22.38 11.10 -12.17
C PRO A 111 21.87 10.61 -10.81
N LEU A 112 22.12 11.41 -9.77
CA LEU A 112 21.49 11.19 -8.47
C LEU A 112 19.95 11.36 -8.60
N PRO A 113 19.15 10.66 -7.78
CA PRO A 113 17.71 10.88 -7.70
C PRO A 113 17.41 12.35 -7.41
N LEU A 114 16.33 12.89 -7.97
CA LEU A 114 15.97 14.29 -7.81
C LEU A 114 15.77 14.68 -6.34
N GLU A 115 15.26 13.75 -5.53
CA GLU A 115 15.07 13.94 -4.10
C GLU A 115 16.30 13.63 -3.21
N PHE A 116 17.46 13.29 -3.79
CA PHE A 116 18.65 12.98 -3.00
C PHE A 116 19.15 14.21 -2.24
N ASP A 117 19.22 14.11 -0.92
CA ASP A 117 19.72 15.14 -0.03
C ASP A 117 21.02 14.68 0.67
N PRO A 118 22.19 15.24 0.31
CA PRO A 118 23.49 14.85 0.87
C PRO A 118 23.64 15.12 2.38
N SER A 119 22.72 15.85 3.01
CA SER A 119 22.71 16.05 4.46
C SER A 119 22.15 14.84 5.22
N CYS A 120 21.38 13.96 4.57
CA CYS A 120 20.75 12.80 5.21
C CYS A 120 20.88 11.48 4.46
N ASP A 121 20.99 11.52 3.14
CA ASP A 121 21.04 10.35 2.26
C ASP A 121 22.47 9.88 2.03
N VAL A 122 22.62 8.61 1.66
CA VAL A 122 23.95 8.00 1.46
C VAL A 122 24.01 7.25 0.14
N ALA A 123 25.18 7.29 -0.49
CA ALA A 123 25.62 6.32 -1.47
C ALA A 123 26.56 5.34 -0.78
N MET A 124 26.40 4.05 -1.02
CA MET A 124 27.13 2.98 -0.36
C MET A 124 27.76 2.07 -1.41
N ARG A 125 28.97 1.59 -1.16
CA ARG A 125 29.62 0.61 -2.00
C ARG A 125 28.79 -0.68 -2.00
N PRO A 126 28.45 -1.26 -3.17
CA PRO A 126 27.82 -2.57 -3.23
C PRO A 126 28.67 -3.60 -2.48
N LEU A 127 28.03 -4.46 -1.70
CA LEU A 127 28.73 -5.52 -0.99
C LEU A 127 28.75 -6.78 -1.86
N ASP A 128 29.94 -7.29 -2.14
CA ASP A 128 30.13 -8.61 -2.72
C ASP A 128 30.03 -9.67 -1.60
N GLY A 129 29.32 -10.77 -1.86
CA GLY A 129 29.17 -11.86 -0.91
C GLY A 129 27.74 -12.39 -0.79
N ASP A 130 27.42 -12.91 0.40
CA ASP A 130 26.09 -13.43 0.70
C ASP A 130 25.09 -12.27 0.79
N PRO A 131 24.07 -12.23 -0.08
CA PRO A 131 23.13 -11.12 -0.08
C PRO A 131 22.16 -11.16 1.10
N ARG A 132 22.12 -12.23 1.90
CA ARG A 132 21.24 -12.33 3.07
C ARG A 132 21.60 -11.27 4.10
N THR A 133 20.57 -10.69 4.71
CA THR A 133 20.73 -9.65 5.73
C THR A 133 20.40 -10.22 7.08
N LEU A 134 21.30 -10.09 8.05
CA LEU A 134 21.03 -10.32 9.45
C LEU A 134 20.47 -9.04 10.07
N LYS A 135 19.19 -9.05 10.42
CA LYS A 135 18.50 -7.93 11.08
C LYS A 135 18.46 -8.17 12.58
N ILE A 136 18.95 -7.19 13.34
CA ILE A 136 19.15 -7.31 14.79
C ILE A 136 18.42 -6.17 15.49
N ASP A 137 17.42 -6.50 16.29
CA ASP A 137 16.66 -5.53 17.08
C ASP A 137 17.35 -5.34 18.44
N ILE A 138 17.57 -4.08 18.82
CA ILE A 138 18.18 -3.71 20.10
C ILE A 138 17.36 -2.66 20.86
N PHE A 139 17.52 -2.67 22.18
CA PHE A 139 17.15 -1.57 23.05
C PHE A 139 18.35 -1.17 23.90
N ALA A 140 18.83 0.07 23.74
CA ALA A 140 20.12 0.52 24.26
C ALA A 140 21.20 -0.50 23.88
N ASP A 141 21.90 -1.07 24.86
CA ASP A 141 22.96 -2.06 24.66
C ASP A 141 22.52 -3.52 24.84
N GLN A 142 21.21 -3.79 24.78
CA GLN A 142 20.65 -5.15 24.87
C GLN A 142 20.11 -5.62 23.53
N VAL A 143 20.52 -6.82 23.11
CA VAL A 143 19.94 -7.53 21.96
C VAL A 143 18.56 -8.07 22.34
N LEU A 144 17.54 -7.61 21.61
CA LEU A 144 16.16 -8.08 21.78
C LEU A 144 15.89 -9.33 20.95
N GLY A 145 16.53 -9.42 19.79
CA GLY A 145 16.38 -10.55 18.88
C GLY A 145 17.12 -10.34 17.57
N ALA A 146 17.29 -11.43 16.81
CA ALA A 146 17.94 -11.42 15.52
C ALA A 146 17.21 -12.32 14.53
N THR A 147 17.13 -11.88 13.28
CA THR A 147 16.41 -12.57 12.21
C THR A 147 17.20 -12.48 10.91
N TRP A 148 17.37 -13.60 10.23
CA TRP A 148 17.87 -13.61 8.86
C TRP A 148 16.77 -13.23 7.89
N LEU A 149 17.08 -12.33 6.97
CA LEU A 149 16.26 -11.95 5.84
C LEU A 149 16.87 -12.53 4.56
N ASP A 150 16.08 -13.23 3.76
CA ASP A 150 16.47 -13.66 2.40
C ASP A 150 16.49 -12.48 1.41
N THR A 151 17.38 -11.53 1.67
CA THR A 151 17.66 -10.38 0.82
C THR A 151 18.36 -10.85 -0.46
N ARG A 152 17.97 -10.28 -1.60
CA ARG A 152 18.57 -10.62 -2.92
C ARG A 152 19.79 -9.75 -3.16
N ALA A 153 20.72 -10.27 -3.95
CA ALA A 153 21.83 -9.47 -4.45
C ALA A 153 21.28 -8.27 -5.22
N ILE A 154 21.73 -7.07 -4.87
CA ILE A 154 21.24 -5.82 -5.46
C ILE A 154 21.55 -5.71 -6.97
N THR A 155 22.50 -6.50 -7.45
CA THR A 155 22.86 -6.63 -8.86
C THR A 155 21.93 -7.55 -9.66
N ALA A 156 21.08 -8.34 -9.00
CA ALA A 156 20.15 -9.24 -9.70
C ALA A 156 19.00 -8.44 -10.34
N ALA A 157 18.60 -8.78 -11.57
CA ALA A 157 17.55 -8.05 -12.30
C ALA A 157 16.20 -7.93 -11.54
N ASN A 158 15.94 -8.82 -10.59
CA ASN A 158 14.72 -8.86 -9.79
C ASN A 158 14.95 -8.46 -8.32
N TRP A 159 16.02 -7.74 -8.02
CA TRP A 159 16.38 -7.31 -6.67
C TRP A 159 15.38 -6.33 -6.06
N GLN A 160 14.48 -5.70 -6.83
CA GLN A 160 13.45 -4.81 -6.30
C GLN A 160 12.16 -5.52 -5.87
N MET A 161 11.98 -6.80 -6.23
CA MET A 161 10.77 -7.56 -5.89
C MET A 161 10.60 -7.76 -4.37
N ILE A 162 9.70 -7.01 -3.75
CA ILE A 162 9.36 -7.11 -2.33
C ILE A 162 8.48 -8.34 -2.12
N GLY A 163 9.09 -9.51 -1.88
CA GLY A 163 8.32 -10.70 -1.48
C GLY A 163 8.47 -11.07 0.00
N PRO A 164 7.56 -11.88 0.56
CA PRO A 164 7.59 -12.41 1.93
C PRO A 164 8.63 -13.52 2.04
N ARG A 165 9.84 -13.27 1.52
CA ARG A 165 10.92 -14.25 1.58
C ARG A 165 11.33 -14.48 3.03
N GLY A 166 11.79 -15.70 3.26
CA GLY A 166 12.02 -16.30 4.57
C GLY A 166 12.62 -15.31 5.57
N GLN A 167 11.92 -15.17 6.69
CA GLN A 167 12.46 -14.61 7.90
C GLN A 167 12.57 -15.74 8.91
N TRP A 168 13.77 -15.99 9.42
CA TRP A 168 13.96 -17.00 10.45
C TRP A 168 14.87 -16.48 11.53
N THR A 169 14.60 -16.90 12.76
CA THR A 169 15.40 -16.54 13.92
C THR A 169 16.87 -16.88 13.69
N ALA A 170 17.74 -15.94 14.04
CA ALA A 170 19.18 -16.09 13.98
C ALA A 170 19.76 -16.18 15.39
N LYS A 171 20.86 -16.93 15.54
CA LYS A 171 21.76 -16.81 16.69
C LYS A 171 22.91 -15.91 16.29
N LEU A 172 23.27 -14.97 17.15
CA LEU A 172 24.42 -14.10 16.92
C LEU A 172 25.71 -14.84 17.26
N THR A 173 26.76 -14.54 16.51
CA THR A 173 28.12 -14.87 16.95
C THR A 173 28.55 -13.88 18.04
N PRO A 174 29.51 -14.24 18.91
CA PRO A 174 30.02 -13.31 19.94
C PRO A 174 30.56 -11.99 19.36
N GLU A 175 31.18 -12.05 18.19
CA GLU A 175 31.67 -10.87 17.46
C GLU A 175 30.53 -9.92 17.06
N VAL A 176 29.48 -10.45 16.44
CA VAL A 176 28.32 -9.64 16.01
C VAL A 176 27.54 -9.11 17.22
N GLU A 177 27.41 -9.92 18.27
CA GLU A 177 26.78 -9.47 19.52
C GLU A 177 27.56 -8.29 20.14
N GLN A 178 28.88 -8.40 20.27
CA GLN A 178 29.72 -7.31 20.78
C GLN A 178 29.65 -6.06 19.90
N MET A 179 29.66 -6.22 18.58
CA MET A 179 29.50 -5.13 17.62
C MET A 179 28.19 -4.36 17.87
N VAL A 180 27.10 -5.09 18.07
CA VAL A 180 25.76 -4.52 18.28
C VAL A 180 25.62 -3.87 19.67
N VAL A 181 26.25 -4.43 20.70
CA VAL A 181 26.35 -3.81 22.03
C VAL A 181 27.05 -2.45 21.95
N VAL A 182 28.18 -2.38 21.23
CA VAL A 182 28.90 -1.12 21.01
C VAL A 182 28.06 -0.12 20.22
N ALA A 183 27.34 -0.58 19.19
CA ALA A 183 26.41 0.25 18.41
C ALA A 183 25.33 0.89 19.29
N GLY A 184 24.70 0.09 20.14
CA GLY A 184 23.69 0.53 21.10
C GLY A 184 24.20 1.62 22.04
N ARG A 185 25.39 1.40 22.63
CA ARG A 185 26.04 2.39 23.51
C ARG A 185 26.41 3.68 22.79
N ALA A 186 26.87 3.61 21.55
CA ALA A 186 27.24 4.77 20.77
C ALA A 186 26.03 5.66 20.42
N MET A 187 24.86 5.06 20.18
CA MET A 187 23.65 5.81 19.82
C MET A 187 22.84 6.32 21.02
N LEU A 188 23.00 5.71 22.21
CA LEU A 188 22.23 6.07 23.40
C LEU A 188 22.35 7.55 23.81
N PRO A 189 23.55 8.20 23.79
CA PRO A 189 23.70 9.63 24.06
C PRO A 189 22.94 10.53 23.08
N HIS A 190 22.54 10.00 21.92
CA HIS A 190 21.72 10.71 20.94
C HIS A 190 20.21 10.48 21.15
N GLY A 191 19.80 9.87 22.27
CA GLY A 191 18.37 9.62 22.56
C GLY A 191 17.80 8.41 21.82
N VAL A 192 18.64 7.52 21.31
CA VAL A 192 18.20 6.29 20.65
C VAL A 192 18.02 5.19 21.68
N GLY A 193 16.75 4.86 21.97
CA GLY A 193 16.40 3.68 22.77
C GLY A 193 16.36 2.43 21.89
N TYR A 194 15.39 2.37 20.98
CA TYR A 194 15.27 1.27 20.03
C TYR A 194 16.10 1.50 18.78
N ALA A 195 16.76 0.44 18.31
CA ALA A 195 17.31 0.41 16.96
C ALA A 195 17.21 -0.97 16.32
N SER A 196 17.19 -1.00 14.99
CA SER A 196 17.34 -2.20 14.16
C SER A 196 18.61 -2.02 13.32
N ILE A 197 19.58 -2.92 13.50
CA ILE A 197 20.84 -2.94 12.77
C ILE A 197 20.75 -4.03 11.69
N ASP A 198 20.97 -3.65 10.44
CA ASP A 198 21.03 -4.58 9.33
C ASP A 198 22.50 -4.84 8.98
N VAL A 199 22.89 -6.11 9.05
CA VAL A 199 24.26 -6.59 8.83
C VAL A 199 24.29 -7.53 7.63
N MET A 200 25.26 -7.36 6.75
CA MET A 200 25.57 -8.33 5.69
C MET A 200 27.00 -8.87 5.87
N PHE A 201 27.29 -10.02 5.26
CA PHE A 201 28.58 -10.69 5.42
C PHE A 201 29.37 -10.62 4.11
N SER A 202 30.61 -10.16 4.23
CA SER A 202 31.61 -10.14 3.15
C SER A 202 32.73 -11.12 3.45
N ASP A 203 33.65 -11.29 2.51
CA ASP A 203 34.89 -12.05 2.70
C ASP A 203 35.76 -11.51 3.85
N THR A 204 35.56 -10.23 4.22
CA THR A 204 36.30 -9.55 5.29
C THR A 204 35.52 -9.48 6.61
N GLY A 205 34.41 -10.21 6.71
CA GLY A 205 33.58 -10.30 7.92
C GLY A 205 32.27 -9.50 7.83
N PRO A 206 31.58 -9.30 8.97
CA PRO A 206 30.31 -8.59 9.03
C PRO A 206 30.47 -7.09 8.70
N ARG A 207 29.46 -6.53 8.04
CA ARG A 207 29.37 -5.12 7.67
C ARG A 207 27.99 -4.57 8.03
N ILE A 208 27.96 -3.46 8.76
CA ILE A 208 26.71 -2.74 9.04
C ILE A 208 26.34 -1.98 7.77
N ILE A 209 25.18 -2.31 7.20
CA ILE A 209 24.67 -1.67 5.96
C ILE A 209 23.49 -0.74 6.23
N GLU A 210 22.92 -0.79 7.44
CA GLU A 210 21.82 0.09 7.86
C GLU A 210 21.66 0.12 9.38
N ALA A 211 21.21 1.27 9.88
CA ALA A 211 20.68 1.43 11.23
C ALA A 211 19.36 2.21 11.18
N ASN A 212 18.32 1.66 11.79
CA ASN A 212 16.98 2.25 11.87
C ASN A 212 16.64 2.53 13.33
N THR A 213 16.35 3.77 13.69
CA THR A 213 16.29 4.22 15.11
C THR A 213 14.92 4.78 15.53
N THR A 214 13.93 4.79 14.65
CA THR A 214 12.64 5.49 14.86
C THR A 214 11.44 4.58 15.04
N SER A 215 11.64 3.26 15.02
CA SER A 215 10.56 2.29 15.19
C SER A 215 11.02 1.01 15.89
N VAL A 216 10.08 0.38 16.59
CA VAL A 216 10.27 -0.92 17.24
C VAL A 216 10.14 -2.05 16.20
N GLY A 217 11.19 -2.85 16.07
CA GLY A 217 11.14 -4.09 15.28
C GLY A 217 10.21 -5.11 15.91
N THR A 218 9.24 -5.63 15.14
CA THR A 218 8.25 -6.61 15.63
C THR A 218 8.43 -8.01 15.06
N ALA A 219 9.39 -8.22 14.15
CA ALA A 219 9.58 -9.50 13.48
C ALA A 219 9.95 -10.61 14.49
N TYR A 220 11.00 -10.38 15.29
CA TYR A 220 11.41 -11.35 16.30
C TYR A 220 10.37 -11.50 17.42
N TRP A 221 9.76 -10.40 17.86
CA TRP A 221 8.68 -10.40 18.86
C TRP A 221 7.56 -11.39 18.52
N ARG A 222 7.15 -11.47 17.25
CA ARG A 222 6.10 -12.42 16.81
C ARG A 222 6.50 -13.88 17.00
N SER A 223 7.78 -14.20 16.82
CA SER A 223 8.30 -15.57 16.92
C SER A 223 8.69 -15.98 18.35
N ALA A 224 9.16 -15.02 19.15
CA ALA A 224 9.69 -15.25 20.49
C ALA A 224 9.40 -14.04 21.41
N PRO A 225 8.13 -13.81 21.77
CA PRO A 225 7.72 -12.61 22.51
C PRO A 225 8.31 -12.56 23.92
N GLN A 226 8.41 -13.72 24.60
CA GLN A 226 8.90 -13.77 25.98
C GLN A 226 10.41 -13.45 26.07
N PRO A 227 11.31 -14.09 25.28
CA PRO A 227 12.73 -13.69 25.24
C PRO A 227 12.95 -12.21 24.92
N TYR A 228 12.19 -11.68 23.95
CA TYR A 228 12.25 -10.27 23.58
C TYR A 228 11.81 -9.37 24.74
N ALA A 229 10.69 -9.69 25.41
CA ALA A 229 10.19 -8.94 26.56
C ALA A 229 11.18 -8.93 27.72
N ASP A 230 11.85 -10.06 27.97
CA ASP A 230 12.84 -10.18 29.04
C ASP A 230 14.11 -9.39 28.71
N ALA A 231 14.57 -9.42 27.46
CA ALA A 231 15.69 -8.60 26.99
C ALA A 231 15.38 -7.10 27.08
N LEU A 232 14.18 -6.70 26.65
CA LEU A 232 13.72 -5.32 26.76
C LEU A 232 13.67 -4.87 28.21
N ALA A 233 13.13 -5.69 29.12
CA ALA A 233 13.09 -5.37 30.54
C ALA A 233 14.50 -5.17 31.13
N ARG A 234 15.47 -6.02 30.75
CA ARG A 234 16.87 -5.82 31.14
C ARG A 234 17.45 -4.53 30.59
N GLY A 235 17.13 -4.19 29.34
CA GLY A 235 17.59 -2.95 28.71
C GLY A 235 17.05 -1.71 29.39
N VAL A 236 15.76 -1.70 29.74
CA VAL A 236 15.14 -0.62 30.50
C VAL A 236 15.81 -0.46 31.87
N LEU A 237 16.04 -1.55 32.61
CA LEU A 237 16.75 -1.47 33.90
C LEU A 237 18.17 -0.91 33.74
N ALA A 238 18.93 -1.40 32.76
CA ALA A 238 20.29 -0.92 32.49
C ALA A 238 20.34 0.55 32.03
N VAL A 239 19.26 1.07 31.45
CA VAL A 239 19.12 2.48 31.09
C VAL A 239 18.78 3.31 32.33
N LEU A 240 17.88 2.83 33.20
CA LEU A 240 17.53 3.50 34.45
C LEU A 240 18.72 3.60 35.41
N ASP A 241 19.61 2.60 35.44
CA ASP A 241 20.87 2.64 36.20
C ASP A 241 21.82 3.77 35.73
N ARG A 242 21.60 4.31 34.53
CA ARG A 242 22.37 5.39 33.89
C ARG A 242 21.48 6.59 33.52
N LEU A 243 20.37 6.77 34.23
CA LEU A 243 19.35 7.76 33.89
C LEU A 243 19.92 9.18 33.75
N GLU A 244 20.86 9.55 34.63
CA GLU A 244 21.49 10.88 34.64
C GLU A 244 22.28 11.17 33.36
N ASP A 245 22.89 10.13 32.76
CA ASP A 245 23.69 10.24 31.54
C ASP A 245 22.83 10.41 30.28
N LEU A 246 21.52 10.17 30.38
CA LEU A 246 20.64 10.29 29.22
C LEU A 246 20.41 11.75 28.84
N PRO A 247 20.24 12.06 27.55
CA PRO A 247 19.91 13.40 27.13
C PRO A 247 18.46 13.74 27.46
N THR A 248 18.20 15.01 27.74
CA THR A 248 16.84 15.53 27.92
C THR A 248 16.20 15.84 26.57
N ALA A 249 14.87 15.94 26.53
CA ALA A 249 14.14 16.36 25.33
C ALA A 249 14.65 17.71 24.78
N THR A 250 14.93 18.67 25.65
CA THR A 250 15.50 19.97 25.29
C THR A 250 16.87 19.83 24.62
N ALA A 251 17.75 19.00 25.18
CA ALA A 251 19.08 18.75 24.62
C ALA A 251 19.02 18.07 23.24
N LEU A 252 18.01 17.23 23.01
CA LEU A 252 17.82 16.51 21.75
C LEU A 252 17.14 17.34 20.65
N ALA A 253 16.41 18.40 21.01
CA ALA A 253 15.58 19.15 20.08
C ALA A 253 16.34 19.68 18.83
N PRO A 254 17.56 20.24 18.93
CA PRO A 254 18.30 20.69 17.74
C PRO A 254 18.63 19.56 16.75
N ALA A 255 19.07 18.41 17.29
CA ALA A 255 19.36 17.22 16.48
C ALA A 255 18.08 16.65 15.87
N ALA A 256 16.99 16.60 16.63
CA ALA A 256 15.69 16.15 16.15
C ALA A 256 15.13 17.02 15.01
N ASN A 257 15.26 18.35 15.11
CA ASN A 257 14.86 19.26 14.05
C ASN A 257 15.69 19.05 12.77
N THR A 258 17.01 18.93 12.91
CA THR A 258 17.93 18.70 11.79
C THR A 258 17.66 17.37 11.10
N SER A 259 17.31 16.34 11.89
CA SER A 259 16.95 15.01 11.42
C SER A 259 15.48 14.88 11.01
N ARG A 260 14.78 16.00 10.78
CA ARG A 260 13.40 16.05 10.29
C ARG A 260 12.41 15.23 11.13
N ASN A 261 12.56 15.24 12.46
CA ASN A 261 11.68 14.52 13.37
C ASN A 261 10.19 14.78 13.12
N ALA A 262 9.82 16.05 12.90
CA ALA A 262 8.44 16.45 12.61
C ALA A 262 7.82 15.77 11.37
N ALA A 263 8.64 15.31 10.41
CA ALA A 263 8.15 14.63 9.21
C ALA A 263 7.79 13.15 9.47
N GLU A 264 8.41 12.51 10.46
CA GLU A 264 8.07 11.14 10.89
C GLU A 264 7.22 11.09 12.15
N ALA A 265 7.11 12.22 12.85
CA ALA A 265 6.35 12.37 14.08
C ALA A 265 4.89 12.00 13.88
N VAL A 266 4.46 11.01 14.66
CA VAL A 266 3.06 10.64 14.75
C VAL A 266 2.43 11.52 15.82
N ALA A 267 1.66 12.53 15.41
CA ALA A 267 0.95 13.36 16.38
C ALA A 267 -0.03 12.47 17.18
N PRO A 268 -0.02 12.53 18.51
CA PRO A 268 -0.78 11.59 19.34
C PRO A 268 -2.30 11.71 19.16
N ASP A 269 -2.81 12.90 18.84
CA ASP A 269 -4.23 13.10 18.49
C ASP A 269 -4.56 12.70 17.05
N ARG A 270 -3.55 12.35 16.24
CA ARG A 270 -3.70 11.87 14.84
C ARG A 270 -3.66 10.35 14.70
N VAL A 271 -3.60 9.58 15.79
CA VAL A 271 -3.65 8.11 15.68
C VAL A 271 -5.10 7.61 15.69
N ALA A 272 -5.77 7.89 14.58
CA ALA A 272 -6.64 6.91 13.93
C ALA A 272 -6.63 7.18 12.42
N GLY A 273 -5.52 6.83 11.78
CA GLY A 273 -5.67 6.09 10.54
C GLY A 273 -5.04 6.64 9.29
N HIS A 274 -4.13 7.61 9.33
CA HIS A 274 -3.40 8.03 8.14
C HIS A 274 -1.97 7.50 8.07
N PHE A 275 -1.77 6.31 7.49
CA PHE A 275 -0.54 6.09 6.70
C PHE A 275 -0.52 7.19 5.64
N THR A 276 0.34 8.17 5.79
CA THR A 276 0.61 9.15 4.74
C THR A 276 1.50 8.41 3.74
N PRO A 277 0.97 7.95 2.60
CA PRO A 277 1.83 7.37 1.58
C PRO A 277 2.92 8.40 1.23
N PRO A 278 4.10 7.95 0.77
CA PRO A 278 5.08 8.84 0.14
C PRO A 278 4.34 9.79 -0.81
N ARG A 279 4.72 11.07 -0.85
CA ARG A 279 4.04 12.08 -1.68
C ARG A 279 3.92 11.64 -3.16
N ASP A 280 4.79 10.72 -3.55
CA ASP A 280 5.07 10.21 -4.88
C ASP A 280 4.57 8.76 -5.08
N MET A 281 3.89 8.14 -4.09
CA MET A 281 3.29 6.81 -4.24
C MET A 281 2.33 6.72 -5.44
N ALA A 282 1.59 7.79 -5.72
CA ALA A 282 0.73 7.85 -6.91
C ALA A 282 1.54 7.76 -8.21
N ALA A 283 2.69 8.44 -8.27
CA ALA A 283 3.61 8.41 -9.41
C ALA A 283 4.31 7.05 -9.55
N ILE A 284 4.70 6.43 -8.43
CA ILE A 284 5.28 5.08 -8.41
C ILE A 284 4.27 4.06 -8.97
N LEU A 285 3.02 4.10 -8.48
CA LEU A 285 1.97 3.21 -8.97
C LEU A 285 1.65 3.46 -10.44
N GLU A 286 1.69 4.70 -10.90
CA GLU A 286 1.55 5.03 -12.32
C GLU A 286 2.70 4.45 -13.16
N SER A 287 3.95 4.56 -12.69
CA SER A 287 5.11 3.95 -13.35
C SER A 287 4.97 2.43 -13.42
N MET A 288 4.61 1.79 -12.30
CA MET A 288 4.41 0.34 -12.23
C MET A 288 3.32 -0.13 -13.21
N MET A 289 2.20 0.60 -13.30
CA MET A 289 1.13 0.29 -14.24
C MET A 289 1.62 0.46 -15.68
N HIS A 290 2.29 1.57 -15.99
CA HIS A 290 2.83 1.82 -17.33
C HIS A 290 3.85 0.75 -17.76
N GLU A 291 4.77 0.38 -16.88
CA GLU A 291 5.70 -0.73 -17.11
C GLU A 291 4.93 -2.03 -17.38
N ALA A 292 3.87 -2.30 -16.62
CA ALA A 292 3.02 -3.46 -16.86
C ALA A 292 2.33 -3.42 -18.24
N ASP A 293 1.91 -2.28 -18.78
CA ASP A 293 1.41 -2.18 -20.17
C ASP A 293 2.47 -2.62 -21.19
N LEU A 294 3.74 -2.28 -20.95
CA LEU A 294 4.86 -2.55 -21.85
C LEU A 294 5.39 -3.98 -21.75
N MET A 295 5.13 -4.68 -20.64
CA MET A 295 5.58 -6.05 -20.44
C MET A 295 4.89 -7.05 -21.39
N PRO A 296 5.60 -8.10 -21.87
CA PRO A 296 4.95 -9.25 -22.47
C PRO A 296 4.04 -9.98 -21.47
N GLU A 297 2.95 -10.59 -21.96
CA GLU A 297 1.98 -11.26 -21.08
C GLU A 297 2.61 -12.38 -20.23
N ALA A 298 3.57 -13.13 -20.78
CA ALA A 298 4.28 -14.17 -20.03
C ALA A 298 5.06 -13.61 -18.83
N ALA A 299 5.71 -12.44 -19.01
CA ALA A 299 6.45 -11.77 -17.93
C ALA A 299 5.50 -11.24 -16.85
N ARG A 300 4.37 -10.63 -17.27
CA ARG A 300 3.31 -10.22 -16.34
C ARG A 300 2.74 -11.40 -15.56
N ALA A 301 2.42 -12.50 -16.23
CA ALA A 301 1.88 -13.69 -15.58
C ALA A 301 2.87 -14.27 -14.56
N GLN A 302 4.17 -14.25 -14.85
CA GLN A 302 5.20 -14.65 -13.89
C GLN A 302 5.26 -13.71 -12.67
N GLN A 303 5.16 -12.40 -12.88
CA GLN A 303 5.11 -11.42 -11.78
C GLN A 303 3.83 -11.61 -10.95
N ALA A 304 2.69 -11.78 -11.60
CA ALA A 304 1.40 -12.04 -10.97
C ALA A 304 1.40 -13.30 -10.11
N ALA A 305 1.98 -14.40 -10.62
CA ALA A 305 2.13 -15.65 -9.89
C ALA A 305 2.98 -15.47 -8.62
N ALA A 306 4.03 -14.65 -8.68
CA ALA A 306 4.82 -14.32 -7.50
C ALA A 306 3.95 -13.59 -6.46
N VAL A 307 3.27 -12.49 -6.85
CA VAL A 307 2.42 -11.70 -5.95
C VAL A 307 1.25 -12.52 -5.38
N GLU A 308 0.65 -13.40 -6.19
CA GLU A 308 -0.41 -14.31 -5.75
C GLU A 308 0.08 -15.28 -4.66
N ALA A 309 1.28 -15.84 -4.81
CA ALA A 309 1.88 -16.67 -3.77
C ALA A 309 2.03 -15.90 -2.45
N GLU A 310 2.42 -14.63 -2.50
CA GLU A 310 2.54 -13.78 -1.31
C GLU A 310 1.19 -13.51 -0.63
N LEU A 311 0.16 -13.27 -1.44
CA LEU A 311 -1.21 -13.10 -0.97
C LEU A 311 -1.69 -14.37 -0.26
N LEU A 312 -1.44 -15.54 -0.84
CA LEU A 312 -1.80 -16.83 -0.27
C LEU A 312 -1.09 -17.07 1.07
N ASP A 313 0.21 -16.79 1.15
CA ASP A 313 0.98 -16.90 2.38
C ASP A 313 0.49 -15.94 3.46
N HIS A 314 0.22 -14.68 3.08
CA HIS A 314 -0.33 -13.67 3.99
C HIS A 314 -1.71 -14.10 4.51
N ALA A 315 -2.59 -14.55 3.64
CA ALA A 315 -3.93 -15.01 4.01
C ALA A 315 -3.86 -16.22 4.95
N ARG A 316 -3.00 -17.20 4.65
CA ARG A 316 -2.75 -18.37 5.52
C ARG A 316 -2.28 -17.93 6.91
N ALA A 317 -1.31 -17.03 7.00
CA ALA A 317 -0.74 -16.62 8.28
C ALA A 317 -1.67 -15.71 9.10
N ASN A 318 -2.43 -14.82 8.45
CA ASN A 318 -3.05 -13.67 9.12
C ASN A 318 -4.58 -13.65 9.11
N VAL A 319 -5.25 -14.49 8.31
CA VAL A 319 -6.70 -14.44 8.13
C VAL A 319 -7.34 -15.73 8.64
N PRO A 320 -7.97 -15.72 9.84
CA PRO A 320 -8.53 -16.92 10.47
C PRO A 320 -9.50 -17.70 9.58
N ALA A 321 -10.28 -17.01 8.74
CA ALA A 321 -11.24 -17.65 7.84
C ALA A 321 -10.57 -18.62 6.83
N TYR A 322 -9.37 -18.30 6.35
CA TYR A 322 -8.62 -19.17 5.43
C TYR A 322 -7.88 -20.32 6.14
N ARG A 323 -7.79 -20.30 7.48
CA ARG A 323 -7.26 -21.42 8.30
C ARG A 323 -8.37 -22.36 8.79
N ALA A 324 -9.50 -21.78 9.21
CA ALA A 324 -10.53 -22.50 9.96
C ALA A 324 -11.47 -23.34 9.09
N ALA A 325 -11.65 -22.99 7.82
CA ALA A 325 -12.66 -23.63 6.99
C ALA A 325 -12.07 -24.78 6.14
N PRO A 326 -12.64 -26.00 6.21
CA PRO A 326 -12.13 -27.18 5.49
C PRO A 326 -12.00 -27.00 3.97
N ALA A 327 -12.96 -26.27 3.37
CA ALA A 327 -13.04 -25.96 1.94
C ALA A 327 -11.96 -24.98 1.45
N SER A 328 -11.45 -24.11 2.34
CA SER A 328 -10.47 -23.08 2.03
C SER A 328 -9.17 -23.25 2.82
N ASN A 329 -8.93 -24.43 3.40
CA ASN A 329 -7.80 -24.67 4.30
C ASN A 329 -6.46 -24.55 3.56
N LEU A 330 -5.92 -23.33 3.56
CA LEU A 330 -4.64 -23.03 2.93
C LEU A 330 -3.46 -23.71 3.64
N ASP A 331 -3.60 -24.19 4.88
CA ASP A 331 -2.54 -24.90 5.60
C ASP A 331 -2.19 -26.25 4.95
N SER A 332 -3.10 -26.79 4.13
CA SER A 332 -2.91 -28.02 3.36
C SER A 332 -2.40 -27.81 1.93
N VAL A 333 -2.08 -26.57 1.54
CA VAL A 333 -1.52 -26.20 0.24
C VAL A 333 -0.09 -25.71 0.46
N VAL A 334 0.92 -26.43 -0.03
CA VAL A 334 2.33 -26.07 0.17
C VAL A 334 2.98 -25.44 -1.07
N SER A 335 2.31 -25.41 -2.22
CA SER A 335 2.80 -24.74 -3.44
C SER A 335 1.68 -24.16 -4.33
N LEU A 336 2.03 -23.22 -5.21
CA LEU A 336 1.11 -22.68 -6.23
C LEU A 336 0.65 -23.77 -7.22
N ALA A 337 1.51 -24.74 -7.53
CA ALA A 337 1.13 -25.86 -8.41
C ALA A 337 0.04 -26.74 -7.78
N GLU A 338 0.14 -27.04 -6.47
CA GLU A 338 -0.93 -27.74 -5.74
C GLU A 338 -2.18 -26.89 -5.59
N TYR A 339 -2.02 -25.57 -5.43
CA TYR A 339 -3.11 -24.62 -5.40
C TYR A 339 -3.90 -24.62 -6.71
N ASP A 340 -3.21 -24.59 -7.84
CA ASP A 340 -3.80 -24.62 -9.18
C ASP A 340 -4.43 -25.99 -9.50
N ALA A 341 -3.83 -27.08 -9.01
CA ALA A 341 -4.36 -28.43 -9.15
C ALA A 341 -5.61 -28.67 -8.29
N ARG A 342 -5.78 -27.93 -7.18
CA ARG A 342 -6.96 -28.04 -6.32
C ARG A 342 -8.12 -27.25 -6.90
N ARG A 343 -9.22 -27.95 -7.16
CA ARG A 343 -10.56 -27.35 -7.15
C ARG A 343 -10.93 -27.09 -5.69
N LEU A 344 -10.40 -26.00 -5.12
CA LEU A 344 -10.92 -25.50 -3.84
C LEU A 344 -12.41 -25.20 -4.04
N ASP A 345 -13.23 -25.54 -3.05
CA ASP A 345 -14.63 -25.09 -3.03
C ASP A 345 -14.59 -23.56 -2.95
N PHE A 346 -15.08 -22.90 -4.00
CA PHE A 346 -15.04 -21.45 -4.11
C PHE A 346 -15.62 -20.82 -2.84
N THR A 347 -14.98 -19.75 -2.35
CA THR A 347 -15.61 -18.92 -1.33
C THR A 347 -16.91 -18.38 -1.95
N ALA A 348 -18.03 -18.93 -1.50
CA ALA A 348 -19.34 -18.54 -1.97
C ALA A 348 -19.62 -17.08 -1.59
N ARG A 349 -20.48 -16.38 -2.34
CA ARG A 349 -20.81 -14.97 -2.08
C ARG A 349 -21.33 -14.73 -0.66
N ASP A 350 -22.00 -15.72 -0.07
CA ASP A 350 -22.54 -15.71 1.29
C ASP A 350 -21.53 -16.19 2.36
N TRP A 351 -20.30 -16.54 1.97
CA TRP A 351 -19.23 -16.91 2.89
C TRP A 351 -18.91 -15.82 3.93
N PRO A 352 -18.84 -14.52 3.57
CA PRO A 352 -18.71 -13.43 4.55
C PRO A 352 -19.95 -13.25 5.45
N GLU A 353 -21.11 -13.76 5.03
CA GLU A 353 -22.37 -13.66 5.81
C GLU A 353 -22.48 -14.81 6.82
N ARG A 354 -22.01 -16.03 6.47
CA ARG A 354 -22.09 -17.22 7.33
C ARG A 354 -20.98 -17.33 8.39
N HIS A 355 -19.80 -16.79 8.13
CA HIS A 355 -18.64 -16.93 9.02
C HIS A 355 -18.29 -15.67 9.81
N GLY A 356 -19.21 -14.69 9.83
CA GLY A 356 -18.85 -13.29 10.10
C GLY A 356 -18.04 -12.74 8.93
N MET A 357 -18.01 -11.42 8.76
CA MET A 357 -17.19 -10.77 7.73
C MET A 357 -15.84 -11.49 7.61
N VAL A 358 -15.32 -11.74 6.40
CA VAL A 358 -13.95 -12.27 6.22
C VAL A 358 -13.07 -11.56 7.24
N ALA A 359 -12.70 -12.26 8.31
CA ALA A 359 -12.24 -11.57 9.50
C ALA A 359 -11.04 -10.73 9.06
N PRO A 360 -11.03 -9.41 9.31
CA PRO A 360 -9.91 -8.57 8.90
C PRO A 360 -8.63 -9.26 9.32
N ALA A 361 -7.62 -9.23 8.44
CA ALA A 361 -6.33 -9.84 8.76
C ALA A 361 -5.91 -9.38 10.16
N VAL A 362 -5.72 -10.33 11.08
CA VAL A 362 -5.58 -10.05 12.52
C VAL A 362 -4.38 -9.12 12.80
N ALA A 363 -3.44 -9.06 11.86
CA ALA A 363 -2.24 -8.23 11.89
C ALA A 363 -2.40 -6.81 11.30
N ILE A 364 -3.57 -6.43 10.77
CA ILE A 364 -3.82 -5.09 10.24
C ILE A 364 -4.75 -4.34 11.21
N PRO A 365 -4.25 -3.32 11.94
CA PRO A 365 -5.07 -2.53 12.85
C PRO A 365 -6.29 -1.97 12.13
N ALA A 366 -7.46 -1.94 12.79
CA ALA A 366 -8.69 -1.36 12.22
C ALA A 366 -8.50 0.08 11.71
N SER A 367 -7.50 0.80 12.24
CA SER A 367 -7.10 2.14 11.81
C SER A 367 -6.42 2.21 10.43
N VAL A 368 -5.97 1.10 9.84
CA VAL A 368 -5.36 1.08 8.49
C VAL A 368 -6.42 0.84 7.40
N SER A 369 -7.64 0.44 7.79
CA SER A 369 -8.81 0.38 6.91
C SER A 369 -9.27 1.80 6.57
N SER A 370 -9.55 2.07 5.29
CA SER A 370 -9.93 3.41 4.82
C SER A 370 -11.42 3.75 4.99
N LEU A 371 -12.24 2.89 5.60
CA LEU A 371 -13.70 3.09 5.67
C LEU A 371 -14.27 2.97 7.09
N PRO A 372 -15.27 3.81 7.45
CA PRO A 372 -16.03 3.65 8.68
C PRO A 372 -16.86 2.35 8.67
N ALA A 373 -17.29 1.91 9.86
CA ALA A 373 -18.06 0.69 10.08
C ALA A 373 -19.28 0.55 9.12
N PRO A 374 -19.65 -0.68 8.72
CA PRO A 374 -20.66 -0.89 7.68
C PRO A 374 -22.05 -0.38 8.08
N ASN A 375 -22.71 0.31 7.14
CA ASN A 375 -24.15 0.61 7.21
C ASN A 375 -24.95 -0.53 6.58
N ALA A 376 -25.87 -1.12 7.33
CA ALA A 376 -26.80 -2.12 6.81
C ALA A 376 -27.94 -1.43 6.02
N HIS A 377 -28.16 -1.87 4.78
CA HIS A 377 -29.31 -1.45 3.98
C HIS A 377 -30.09 -2.68 3.51
N ARG A 378 -31.42 -2.60 3.48
CA ARG A 378 -32.28 -3.63 2.89
C ARG A 378 -32.52 -3.29 1.43
N ALA A 379 -32.19 -4.21 0.52
CA ALA A 379 -32.54 -4.10 -0.89
C ALA A 379 -33.46 -5.26 -1.29
N PRO A 380 -34.43 -5.04 -2.20
CA PRO A 380 -35.23 -6.12 -2.75
C PRO A 380 -34.39 -7.01 -3.67
N GLY A 381 -34.38 -8.33 -3.42
CA GLY A 381 -33.73 -9.32 -4.27
C GLY A 381 -34.43 -9.49 -5.61
N ALA A 382 -33.73 -10.03 -6.61
CA ALA A 382 -34.25 -10.28 -7.96
C ALA A 382 -35.37 -11.35 -8.00
N ASP A 383 -35.59 -12.06 -6.89
CA ASP A 383 -36.61 -13.09 -6.66
C ASP A 383 -37.74 -12.64 -5.72
N GLY A 384 -37.76 -11.36 -5.31
CA GLY A 384 -38.78 -10.81 -4.41
C GLY A 384 -38.58 -11.16 -2.93
N GLN A 385 -37.54 -11.92 -2.57
CA GLN A 385 -37.15 -12.07 -1.16
C GLN A 385 -36.32 -10.86 -0.70
N GLN A 386 -36.55 -10.40 0.54
CA GLN A 386 -35.69 -9.39 1.16
C GLN A 386 -34.32 -10.03 1.44
N THR A 387 -33.36 -9.82 0.55
CA THR A 387 -31.97 -10.14 0.84
C THR A 387 -31.42 -9.02 1.73
N LEU A 388 -30.90 -9.39 2.90
CA LEU A 388 -30.14 -8.46 3.73
C LEU A 388 -28.81 -8.21 3.01
N THR A 389 -28.79 -7.29 2.04
CA THR A 389 -27.56 -6.87 1.39
C THR A 389 -26.79 -6.03 2.40
N LEU A 390 -25.98 -6.69 3.25
CA LEU A 390 -24.85 -6.00 3.83
C LEU A 390 -24.05 -5.47 2.65
N THR A 391 -24.10 -4.16 2.41
CA THR A 391 -23.07 -3.50 1.62
C THR A 391 -21.82 -3.73 2.44
N LEU A 392 -21.13 -4.85 2.18
CA LEU A 392 -19.85 -5.16 2.76
C LEU A 392 -19.00 -3.95 2.41
N ALA A 393 -18.80 -3.05 3.38
CA ALA A 393 -17.79 -2.02 3.28
C ALA A 393 -16.50 -2.80 3.15
N SER A 394 -16.06 -3.02 1.91
CA SER A 394 -14.86 -3.79 1.64
C SER A 394 -13.76 -3.08 2.37
N GLN A 395 -13.17 -3.71 3.37
CA GLN A 395 -12.01 -3.14 4.03
C GLN A 395 -10.86 -3.29 3.03
N GLN A 396 -10.65 -2.24 2.25
CA GLN A 396 -9.48 -2.12 1.41
C GLN A 396 -8.33 -1.54 2.24
N THR A 397 -7.12 -2.03 1.99
CA THR A 397 -5.93 -1.26 2.38
C THR A 397 -5.89 0.03 1.56
N ARG A 398 -5.28 1.08 2.11
CA ARG A 398 -4.99 2.30 1.34
C ARG A 398 -4.23 2.01 0.04
N PHE A 399 -3.32 1.03 0.07
CA PHE A 399 -2.57 0.60 -1.11
C PHE A 399 -3.49 0.01 -2.19
N ALA A 400 -4.42 -0.88 -1.83
CA ALA A 400 -5.40 -1.42 -2.78
C ALA A 400 -6.28 -0.31 -3.40
N ALA A 401 -6.72 0.66 -2.59
CA ALA A 401 -7.48 1.81 -3.07
C ALA A 401 -6.67 2.68 -4.06
N GLN A 402 -5.35 2.82 -3.83
CA GLN A 402 -4.45 3.51 -4.76
C GLN A 402 -4.20 2.73 -6.05
N VAL A 403 -4.11 1.39 -5.99
CA VAL A 403 -4.07 0.53 -7.19
C VAL A 403 -5.34 0.73 -8.01
N ASP A 404 -6.52 0.68 -7.39
CA ASP A 404 -7.79 0.93 -8.09
C ASP A 404 -7.78 2.34 -8.74
N ALA A 405 -7.26 3.35 -8.05
CA ALA A 405 -7.11 4.70 -8.59
C ALA A 405 -6.16 4.76 -9.79
N ALA A 406 -5.03 4.06 -9.73
CA ALA A 406 -4.09 3.97 -10.84
C ALA A 406 -4.72 3.26 -12.05
N VAL A 407 -5.50 2.20 -11.83
CA VAL A 407 -6.25 1.49 -12.88
C VAL A 407 -7.27 2.41 -13.57
N ARG A 408 -7.98 3.26 -12.81
CA ARG A 408 -8.93 4.23 -13.39
C ARG A 408 -8.26 5.29 -14.24
N ARG A 409 -7.13 5.83 -13.76
CA ARG A 409 -6.31 6.77 -14.53
C ARG A 409 -5.77 6.13 -15.81
N ARG A 410 -5.32 4.87 -15.73
CA ARG A 410 -4.94 4.05 -16.90
C ARG A 410 -6.10 3.88 -17.89
N ALA A 411 -7.31 3.59 -17.41
CA ALA A 411 -8.49 3.46 -18.26
C ALA A 411 -8.84 4.77 -19.00
N LEU A 412 -8.68 5.91 -18.33
CA LEU A 412 -8.85 7.23 -18.93
C LEU A 412 -7.81 7.55 -20.00
N LEU A 413 -6.54 7.22 -19.74
CA LEU A 413 -5.47 7.35 -20.74
C LEU A 413 -5.77 6.51 -21.99
N TRP A 414 -6.24 5.27 -21.82
CA TRP A 414 -6.67 4.44 -22.94
C TRP A 414 -7.82 5.08 -23.71
N ALA A 415 -8.77 5.73 -23.02
CA ALA A 415 -9.85 6.48 -23.66
C ALA A 415 -9.42 7.83 -24.27
N GLY A 416 -8.12 8.18 -24.23
CA GLY A 416 -7.57 9.42 -24.79
C GLY A 416 -7.75 10.66 -23.91
N ALA A 417 -8.03 10.50 -22.61
CA ALA A 417 -8.12 11.62 -21.68
C ALA A 417 -6.74 12.08 -21.21
N THR A 418 -6.63 13.37 -20.88
CA THR A 418 -5.50 13.90 -20.11
C THR A 418 -5.66 13.52 -18.64
N LEU A 419 -4.57 13.13 -17.97
CA LEU A 419 -4.62 12.79 -16.55
C LEU A 419 -5.07 13.98 -15.70
N PRO A 420 -6.09 13.82 -14.86
CA PRO A 420 -6.58 14.88 -13.98
C PRO A 420 -5.70 15.03 -12.73
N LYS A 421 -5.83 16.18 -12.05
CA LYS A 421 -5.27 16.35 -10.70
C LYS A 421 -6.18 15.82 -9.59
N ARG A 422 -7.47 15.64 -9.86
CA ARG A 422 -8.48 15.25 -8.86
C ARG A 422 -9.45 14.20 -9.41
N GLU A 423 -10.05 13.44 -8.50
CA GLU A 423 -11.07 12.45 -8.80
C GLU A 423 -12.23 12.56 -7.81
N LEU A 424 -13.46 12.54 -8.31
CA LEU A 424 -14.69 12.46 -7.52
C LEU A 424 -15.33 11.09 -7.72
N VAL A 425 -15.61 10.39 -6.63
CA VAL A 425 -16.13 9.02 -6.64
C VAL A 425 -17.60 8.98 -6.21
N LEU A 426 -18.48 8.59 -7.13
CA LEU A 426 -19.93 8.50 -6.97
C LEU A 426 -20.46 7.11 -7.35
N ILE A 427 -19.96 6.04 -6.72
CA ILE A 427 -20.43 4.66 -6.97
C ILE A 427 -21.30 4.15 -5.85
N ASP A 428 -20.94 4.43 -4.60
CA ASP A 428 -21.75 4.13 -3.42
C ASP A 428 -21.67 5.26 -2.39
N ARG A 429 -22.66 5.32 -1.50
CA ARG A 429 -22.72 6.33 -0.43
C ARG A 429 -21.65 6.16 0.65
N ALA A 430 -21.00 4.98 0.76
CA ALA A 430 -19.94 4.74 1.75
C ALA A 430 -18.61 5.36 1.31
N ASN A 431 -18.35 5.41 0.01
CA ASN A 431 -17.19 6.01 -0.65
C ASN A 431 -17.42 7.48 -1.04
N ALA A 432 -18.66 7.95 -0.98
CA ALA A 432 -19.12 9.33 -1.22
C ALA A 432 -18.66 10.41 -0.20
N SER A 433 -17.77 10.07 0.74
CA SER A 433 -17.44 10.90 1.90
C SER A 433 -16.81 12.27 1.55
N GLN A 434 -16.36 12.47 0.31
CA GLN A 434 -15.67 13.71 -0.10
C GLN A 434 -16.62 14.90 -0.37
N ALA A 435 -17.92 14.67 -0.60
CA ALA A 435 -18.87 15.75 -0.90
C ALA A 435 -20.29 15.53 -0.35
N GLY A 436 -20.54 14.43 0.36
CA GLY A 436 -21.91 14.06 0.79
C GLY A 436 -22.81 13.65 -0.38
N LEU A 437 -22.24 13.33 -1.54
CA LEU A 437 -22.96 13.01 -2.78
C LEU A 437 -22.83 11.53 -3.13
N GLY A 438 -23.95 10.84 -3.31
CA GLY A 438 -24.00 9.44 -3.76
C GLY A 438 -24.24 9.29 -5.28
N CYS A 439 -24.19 8.05 -5.76
CA CYS A 439 -24.59 7.72 -7.15
C CYS A 439 -26.09 7.99 -7.43
N ASP A 440 -26.87 8.19 -6.37
CA ASP A 440 -28.29 8.51 -6.35
C ASP A 440 -28.56 10.00 -6.08
N SER A 441 -27.53 10.84 -5.92
CA SER A 441 -27.70 12.28 -5.77
C SER A 441 -28.32 12.90 -7.03
N PRO A 442 -29.19 13.91 -6.88
CA PRO A 442 -29.73 14.66 -8.00
C PRO A 442 -28.62 15.21 -8.91
N PRO A 443 -28.78 15.18 -10.25
CA PRO A 443 -27.80 15.73 -11.18
C PRO A 443 -27.41 17.17 -10.90
N VAL A 444 -28.34 17.99 -10.40
CA VAL A 444 -28.07 19.40 -10.04
C VAL A 444 -27.03 19.54 -8.92
N ASP A 445 -27.07 18.67 -7.91
CA ASP A 445 -26.13 18.69 -6.79
C ASP A 445 -24.75 18.19 -7.22
N ILE A 446 -24.73 17.18 -8.09
CA ILE A 446 -23.50 16.69 -8.70
C ILE A 446 -22.87 17.80 -9.56
N TRP A 447 -23.65 18.51 -10.38
CA TRP A 447 -23.14 19.62 -11.18
C TRP A 447 -22.58 20.75 -10.32
N ALA A 448 -23.21 21.07 -9.20
CA ALA A 448 -22.70 22.05 -8.26
C ALA A 448 -21.32 21.65 -7.72
N ALA A 449 -21.16 20.40 -7.27
CA ALA A 449 -19.86 19.92 -6.80
C ALA A 449 -18.79 19.87 -7.91
N LEU A 450 -19.17 19.52 -9.14
CA LEU A 450 -18.27 19.52 -10.30
C LEU A 450 -17.85 20.95 -10.71
N ALA A 451 -18.65 21.97 -10.42
CA ALA A 451 -18.33 23.37 -10.71
C ALA A 451 -17.23 23.91 -9.78
N ASP A 452 -17.23 23.46 -8.52
CA ASP A 452 -16.27 23.89 -7.50
C ASP A 452 -14.92 23.16 -7.58
N MET A 453 -14.81 22.16 -8.46
CA MET A 453 -13.63 21.30 -8.60
C MET A 453 -13.05 21.35 -10.03
N PRO A 454 -12.10 22.26 -10.30
CA PRO A 454 -11.42 22.27 -11.60
C PRO A 454 -10.51 21.03 -11.75
N ASP A 455 -10.34 20.57 -12.99
CA ASP A 455 -9.39 19.51 -13.38
C ASP A 455 -9.66 18.14 -12.73
N LEU A 456 -10.92 17.72 -12.80
CA LEU A 456 -11.48 16.56 -12.11
C LEU A 456 -11.89 15.46 -13.09
N THR A 457 -11.80 14.21 -12.65
CA THR A 457 -12.52 13.08 -13.27
C THR A 457 -13.63 12.56 -12.37
N LEU A 458 -14.69 12.07 -13.01
CA LEU A 458 -15.84 11.50 -12.32
C LEU A 458 -15.84 9.98 -12.46
N TRP A 459 -15.77 9.28 -11.35
CA TRP A 459 -15.97 7.83 -11.30
C TRP A 459 -17.38 7.52 -10.83
N THR A 460 -18.21 6.92 -11.68
CA THR A 460 -19.63 6.74 -11.37
C THR A 460 -20.27 5.56 -12.12
N THR A 461 -21.57 5.37 -11.93
CA THR A 461 -22.35 4.36 -12.64
C THR A 461 -22.84 4.88 -14.00
N VAL A 462 -23.09 3.98 -14.95
CA VAL A 462 -23.70 4.35 -16.24
C VAL A 462 -25.02 5.11 -16.08
N ARG A 463 -25.85 4.72 -15.10
CA ARG A 463 -27.12 5.38 -14.80
C ARG A 463 -26.92 6.84 -14.38
N THR A 464 -25.99 7.08 -13.46
CA THR A 464 -25.67 8.43 -12.97
C THR A 464 -25.09 9.29 -14.10
N ALA A 465 -24.18 8.75 -14.90
CA ALA A 465 -23.61 9.45 -16.05
C ALA A 465 -24.65 9.79 -17.13
N LEU A 466 -25.60 8.89 -17.40
CA LEU A 466 -26.72 9.16 -18.31
C LEU A 466 -27.66 10.23 -17.76
N ALA A 467 -27.97 10.20 -16.46
CA ALA A 467 -28.79 11.24 -15.82
C ALA A 467 -28.13 12.62 -15.91
N LEU A 468 -26.80 12.69 -15.73
CA LEU A 468 -26.02 13.90 -15.96
C LEU A 468 -26.10 14.36 -17.42
N ALA A 469 -25.90 13.45 -18.38
CA ALA A 469 -26.01 13.76 -19.80
C ALA A 469 -27.42 14.31 -20.17
N GLN A 470 -28.47 13.66 -19.69
CA GLN A 470 -29.86 14.07 -19.92
C GLN A 470 -30.17 15.45 -19.34
N SER A 471 -29.59 15.79 -18.18
CA SER A 471 -29.77 17.12 -17.56
C SER A 471 -29.13 18.27 -18.35
N VAL A 472 -28.21 17.96 -19.28
CA VAL A 472 -27.48 18.92 -20.11
C VAL A 472 -28.06 19.02 -21.53
N ALA A 473 -28.85 18.04 -21.97
CA ALA A 473 -29.40 18.02 -23.31
C ALA A 473 -30.27 19.28 -23.59
N PRO A 474 -30.07 19.96 -24.74
CA PRO A 474 -30.79 21.18 -25.04
C PRO A 474 -32.30 20.89 -25.06
N SER A 475 -33.06 21.78 -24.44
CA SER A 475 -34.51 21.74 -24.24
C SER A 475 -35.31 21.85 -25.56
N GLY A 476 -35.04 20.96 -26.51
CA GLY A 476 -35.89 20.71 -27.66
C GLY A 476 -36.70 19.44 -27.40
N ALA A 477 -37.95 19.63 -26.96
CA ALA A 477 -39.01 18.61 -26.94
C ALA A 477 -39.15 17.64 -25.73
N GLN A 478 -39.01 18.10 -24.49
CA GLN A 478 -39.64 17.42 -23.35
C GLN A 478 -40.31 18.41 -22.40
N ARG A 479 -41.65 18.29 -22.28
CA ARG A 479 -42.47 18.96 -21.26
C ARG A 479 -41.88 18.61 -19.90
N GLN A 480 -41.60 19.63 -19.07
CA GLN A 480 -41.35 19.46 -17.65
C GLN A 480 -42.47 18.61 -17.04
N PRO A 481 -42.19 17.47 -16.39
CA PRO A 481 -43.06 17.03 -15.31
C PRO A 481 -42.95 18.09 -14.21
N ASP A 482 -44.08 18.62 -13.77
CA ASP A 482 -44.21 19.45 -12.57
C ASP A 482 -43.69 18.65 -11.37
N MET A 483 -42.40 18.74 -11.12
CA MET A 483 -41.76 18.33 -9.88
C MET A 483 -41.65 19.59 -9.02
N SER A 484 -42.79 20.06 -8.53
CA SER A 484 -42.85 21.00 -7.42
C SER A 484 -42.41 20.24 -6.15
N ASP A 485 -41.11 20.08 -5.95
CA ASP A 485 -40.60 19.71 -4.65
C ASP A 485 -40.65 20.94 -3.72
N SER A 486 -41.00 20.67 -2.47
CA SER A 486 -41.40 21.59 -1.39
C SER A 486 -40.35 22.63 -0.94
N THR A 487 -39.24 22.78 -1.66
CA THR A 487 -38.10 23.63 -1.28
C THR A 487 -37.90 24.88 -2.13
N GLY A 488 -38.71 25.10 -3.17
CA GLY A 488 -38.78 26.39 -3.89
C GLY A 488 -37.49 26.84 -4.62
N ARG A 489 -36.49 25.97 -4.78
CA ARG A 489 -35.26 26.28 -5.53
C ARG A 489 -35.44 26.00 -7.03
N THR A 490 -35.91 26.99 -7.78
CA THR A 490 -35.80 27.00 -9.25
C THR A 490 -34.37 27.36 -9.67
N GLY A 491 -33.44 26.42 -9.49
CA GLY A 491 -32.06 26.55 -9.95
C GLY A 491 -31.96 26.25 -11.43
N ARG A 492 -31.62 27.24 -12.25
CA ARG A 492 -31.18 27.02 -13.64
C ARG A 492 -29.91 26.17 -13.58
N ILE A 493 -29.89 24.99 -14.21
CA ILE A 493 -28.68 24.16 -14.29
C ILE A 493 -27.67 24.91 -15.14
N VAL A 494 -26.76 25.63 -14.48
CA VAL A 494 -25.62 26.25 -15.14
C VAL A 494 -24.62 25.13 -15.36
N ARG A 495 -24.43 24.76 -16.63
CA ARG A 495 -23.34 23.88 -17.04
C ARG A 495 -22.05 24.47 -16.45
N PRO A 496 -21.25 23.72 -15.67
CA PRO A 496 -19.97 24.24 -15.20
C PRO A 496 -19.18 24.77 -16.40
N ALA A 497 -18.41 25.83 -16.19
CA ALA A 497 -17.57 26.39 -17.23
C ALA A 497 -16.81 25.26 -17.93
N SER A 498 -16.96 25.17 -19.25
CA SER A 498 -16.39 24.11 -20.07
C SER A 498 -14.91 23.94 -19.74
N GLY A 499 -14.54 22.87 -19.03
CA GLY A 499 -13.14 22.60 -18.67
C GLY A 499 -12.89 21.97 -17.29
N SER A 500 -13.86 21.94 -16.36
CA SER A 500 -13.62 21.33 -15.04
C SER A 500 -13.58 19.79 -15.10
N LEU A 501 -14.50 19.16 -15.85
CA LEU A 501 -14.54 17.71 -16.04
C LEU A 501 -13.61 17.28 -17.18
N ARG A 502 -12.66 16.37 -16.90
CA ARG A 502 -11.65 15.86 -17.85
C ARG A 502 -11.98 14.50 -18.44
N GLY A 503 -12.84 13.73 -17.76
CA GLY A 503 -13.17 12.38 -18.17
C GLY A 503 -14.10 11.71 -17.18
N ILE A 504 -14.77 10.65 -17.63
CA ILE A 504 -15.66 9.84 -16.83
C ILE A 504 -15.18 8.41 -16.87
N VAL A 505 -15.08 7.79 -15.70
CA VAL A 505 -14.90 6.34 -15.58
C VAL A 505 -16.23 5.73 -15.17
N LEU A 506 -16.70 4.78 -15.96
CA LEU A 506 -17.90 4.00 -15.65
C LEU A 506 -17.52 2.72 -14.91
N SER A 507 -18.32 2.39 -13.90
CA SER A 507 -18.26 1.15 -13.13
C SER A 507 -19.66 0.66 -12.80
N GLY A 508 -19.81 -0.63 -12.48
CA GLY A 508 -21.09 -1.27 -12.17
C GLY A 508 -21.68 -2.04 -13.35
N PRO A 509 -23.01 -2.02 -13.57
CA PRO A 509 -23.63 -2.67 -14.71
C PRO A 509 -22.98 -2.21 -16.03
N LEU A 510 -22.71 -3.18 -16.90
CA LEU A 510 -22.02 -2.94 -18.16
C LEU A 510 -22.84 -2.00 -19.05
N SER A 511 -22.18 -0.97 -19.55
CA SER A 511 -22.77 -0.05 -20.51
C SER A 511 -22.75 -0.61 -21.92
N THR A 512 -23.75 -0.26 -22.71
CA THR A 512 -23.76 -0.44 -24.16
C THR A 512 -22.86 0.61 -24.82
N ARG A 513 -22.39 0.30 -26.03
CA ARG A 513 -21.61 1.25 -26.84
C ARG A 513 -22.36 2.58 -27.04
N GLN A 514 -23.65 2.50 -27.34
CA GLN A 514 -24.50 3.66 -27.56
C GLN A 514 -24.61 4.56 -26.33
N GLU A 515 -24.74 3.99 -25.12
CA GLU A 515 -24.78 4.77 -23.88
C GLU A 515 -23.47 5.53 -23.66
N ARG A 516 -22.32 4.87 -23.83
CA ARG A 516 -21.01 5.54 -23.70
C ARG A 516 -20.81 6.65 -24.70
N GLU A 517 -21.14 6.41 -25.97
CA GLU A 517 -21.05 7.43 -27.02
C GLU A 517 -22.00 8.60 -26.74
N THR A 518 -23.19 8.33 -26.19
CA THR A 518 -24.14 9.36 -25.78
C THR A 518 -23.61 10.21 -24.63
N ILE A 519 -23.07 9.56 -23.59
CA ILE A 519 -22.45 10.26 -22.44
C ILE A 519 -21.28 11.11 -22.93
N ALA A 520 -20.34 10.52 -23.69
CA ALA A 520 -19.13 11.19 -24.16
C ALA A 520 -19.47 12.41 -25.02
N ARG A 521 -20.39 12.25 -25.97
CA ARG A 521 -20.82 13.33 -26.87
C ARG A 521 -21.56 14.44 -26.13
N THR A 522 -22.45 14.09 -25.20
CA THR A 522 -23.29 15.08 -24.50
C THR A 522 -22.50 15.85 -23.45
N LEU A 523 -21.59 15.19 -22.74
CA LEU A 523 -20.77 15.81 -21.70
C LEU A 523 -19.46 16.38 -22.24
N GLY A 524 -19.07 16.04 -23.48
CA GLY A 524 -17.89 16.59 -24.14
C GLY A 524 -16.57 16.09 -23.54
N VAL A 525 -16.57 14.91 -22.93
CA VAL A 525 -15.41 14.32 -22.24
C VAL A 525 -15.24 12.84 -22.60
N PRO A 526 -14.01 12.31 -22.60
CA PRO A 526 -13.78 10.88 -22.77
C PRO A 526 -14.49 10.05 -21.71
N VAL A 527 -14.98 8.88 -22.11
CA VAL A 527 -15.64 7.91 -21.23
C VAL A 527 -14.88 6.59 -21.28
N ALA A 528 -14.26 6.24 -20.16
CA ALA A 528 -13.64 4.94 -19.93
C ALA A 528 -14.58 4.03 -19.15
N GLU A 529 -14.36 2.72 -19.22
CA GLU A 529 -15.16 1.75 -18.47
C GLU A 529 -14.23 0.70 -17.85
N VAL A 530 -14.43 0.42 -16.56
CA VAL A 530 -13.69 -0.58 -15.81
C VAL A 530 -14.63 -1.65 -15.27
N MET A 531 -14.16 -2.90 -15.22
CA MET A 531 -14.87 -3.97 -14.54
C MET A 531 -14.43 -3.99 -13.07
N HIS A 532 -15.33 -3.58 -12.18
CA HIS A 532 -15.11 -3.59 -10.74
C HIS A 532 -15.93 -4.70 -10.08
N LEU A 533 -15.29 -5.64 -9.39
CA LEU A 533 -15.94 -6.84 -8.85
C LEU A 533 -16.01 -6.82 -7.32
N GLY A 534 -16.73 -5.83 -6.78
CA GLY A 534 -16.94 -5.66 -5.34
C GLY A 534 -15.62 -5.61 -4.55
N PRO A 535 -15.37 -6.52 -3.60
CA PRO A 535 -14.17 -6.48 -2.76
C PRO A 535 -12.86 -6.75 -3.52
N ALA A 536 -12.95 -7.28 -4.76
CA ALA A 536 -11.79 -7.52 -5.61
C ALA A 536 -11.25 -6.26 -6.32
N GLY A 537 -11.97 -5.12 -6.24
CA GLY A 537 -11.55 -3.89 -6.92
C GLY A 537 -11.72 -3.93 -8.44
N CYS A 538 -10.95 -3.09 -9.15
CA CYS A 538 -10.91 -3.03 -10.61
C CYS A 538 -10.04 -4.15 -11.20
N VAL A 539 -10.62 -5.03 -12.02
CA VAL A 539 -9.92 -6.22 -12.56
C VAL A 539 -9.77 -6.24 -14.08
N ALA A 540 -10.47 -5.35 -14.79
CA ALA A 540 -10.38 -5.25 -16.25
C ALA A 540 -10.68 -3.83 -16.73
N ILE A 541 -10.10 -3.42 -17.86
CA ILE A 541 -10.38 -2.15 -18.54
C ILE A 541 -11.00 -2.43 -19.90
N ARG A 542 -12.07 -1.72 -20.26
CA ARG A 542 -12.67 -1.86 -21.58
C ARG A 542 -11.79 -1.22 -22.66
N CYS A 543 -11.48 -1.98 -23.70
CA CYS A 543 -10.84 -1.50 -24.91
C CYS A 543 -11.77 -0.46 -25.58
N PRO A 544 -11.30 0.77 -25.82
CA PRO A 544 -12.10 1.78 -26.51
C PRO A 544 -12.36 1.41 -27.98
N GLU A 545 -11.44 0.70 -28.62
CA GLU A 545 -11.52 0.33 -30.04
C GLU A 545 -12.46 -0.85 -30.28
N HIS A 546 -12.28 -1.95 -29.53
CA HIS A 546 -12.95 -3.22 -29.80
C HIS A 546 -14.08 -3.55 -28.82
N GLY A 547 -14.23 -2.78 -27.74
CA GLY A 547 -15.30 -2.96 -26.76
C GLY A 547 -15.22 -4.24 -25.91
N MET A 548 -14.13 -5.00 -26.00
CA MET A 548 -13.81 -6.11 -25.09
C MET A 548 -13.11 -5.58 -23.83
N PHE A 549 -13.12 -6.34 -22.72
CA PHE A 549 -12.39 -5.97 -21.52
C PHE A 549 -11.01 -6.64 -21.49
N HIS A 550 -9.93 -5.86 -21.43
CA HIS A 550 -8.60 -6.39 -21.17
C HIS A 550 -8.49 -6.72 -19.68
N THR A 551 -8.17 -7.97 -19.39
CA THR A 551 -7.90 -8.40 -18.03
C THR A 551 -6.63 -7.73 -17.52
N LEU A 552 -6.66 -7.28 -16.27
CA LEU A 552 -5.50 -6.72 -15.58
C LEU A 552 -4.78 -7.83 -14.84
N THR A 553 -4.04 -8.66 -15.58
CA THR A 553 -3.28 -9.80 -15.03
C THR A 553 -2.20 -9.39 -14.04
N ASP A 554 -1.86 -8.11 -13.98
CA ASP A 554 -0.98 -7.46 -13.00
C ASP A 554 -1.70 -7.06 -11.68
N VAL A 555 -3.04 -7.11 -11.65
CA VAL A 555 -3.88 -6.68 -10.51
C VAL A 555 -4.69 -7.82 -9.92
N ALA A 556 -5.16 -8.73 -10.76
CA ALA A 556 -5.94 -9.87 -10.33
C ALA A 556 -5.77 -11.07 -11.27
N ARG A 557 -5.93 -12.27 -10.71
CA ARG A 557 -6.14 -13.49 -11.47
C ARG A 557 -7.63 -13.68 -11.72
N LEU A 558 -7.99 -13.94 -12.98
CA LEU A 558 -9.36 -14.26 -13.39
C LEU A 558 -9.41 -15.65 -13.98
N GLU A 559 -10.28 -16.49 -13.44
CA GLU A 559 -10.50 -17.85 -13.90
C GLU A 559 -11.97 -17.99 -14.35
N PRO A 560 -12.24 -18.55 -15.54
CA PRO A 560 -13.60 -18.92 -15.89
C PRO A 560 -14.01 -20.19 -15.11
N GLU A 561 -15.23 -20.22 -14.57
CA GLU A 561 -15.74 -21.42 -13.87
C GLU A 561 -15.94 -22.61 -14.82
N ALA A 562 -16.17 -22.34 -16.11
CA ALA A 562 -16.26 -23.34 -17.16
C ALA A 562 -15.14 -23.16 -18.20
N ALA A 563 -15.09 -24.03 -19.20
CA ALA A 563 -14.05 -23.96 -20.24
C ALA A 563 -14.04 -22.57 -20.92
N THR A 564 -12.84 -22.10 -21.28
CA THR A 564 -12.64 -20.86 -22.03
C THR A 564 -13.64 -20.73 -23.19
N GLY A 565 -14.23 -19.55 -23.35
CA GLY A 565 -15.23 -19.29 -24.39
C GLY A 565 -16.68 -19.61 -24.01
N SER A 566 -16.93 -20.27 -22.87
CA SER A 566 -18.29 -20.46 -22.35
C SER A 566 -18.71 -19.34 -21.39
N ALA A 567 -20.00 -18.97 -21.44
CA ALA A 567 -20.56 -17.96 -20.54
C ALA A 567 -20.70 -18.55 -19.14
N ALA A 568 -19.82 -18.17 -18.22
CA ALA A 568 -19.80 -18.68 -16.86
C ALA A 568 -19.47 -17.59 -15.85
N PRO A 569 -19.78 -17.79 -14.56
CA PRO A 569 -19.25 -16.94 -13.49
C PRO A 569 -17.73 -16.82 -13.57
N LEU A 570 -17.23 -15.61 -13.32
CA LEU A 570 -15.81 -15.36 -13.13
C LEU A 570 -15.43 -15.68 -11.68
N ILE A 571 -14.27 -16.30 -11.52
CA ILE A 571 -13.60 -16.49 -10.24
C ILE A 571 -12.44 -15.50 -10.20
N VAL A 572 -12.27 -14.80 -9.07
CA VAL A 572 -11.27 -13.74 -8.94
C VAL A 572 -10.37 -13.94 -7.72
N THR A 573 -9.07 -13.77 -7.92
CA THR A 573 -8.09 -13.54 -6.85
C THR A 573 -7.50 -12.14 -7.02
N ALA A 574 -7.72 -11.26 -6.06
CA ALA A 574 -7.22 -9.87 -6.11
C ALA A 574 -5.93 -9.74 -5.31
N PHE A 575 -4.86 -9.25 -5.96
CA PHE A 575 -3.51 -9.37 -5.42
C PHE A 575 -3.16 -8.41 -4.29
N TYR A 576 -3.75 -7.21 -4.28
CA TYR A 576 -3.23 -6.10 -3.44
C TYR A 576 -4.08 -5.78 -2.21
N ASN A 577 -5.23 -6.44 -2.02
CA ASN A 577 -6.07 -6.23 -0.84
C ASN A 577 -5.63 -7.10 0.34
N LEU A 578 -4.59 -6.70 1.07
CA LEU A 578 -4.07 -7.46 2.22
C LEU A 578 -4.92 -7.34 3.50
N ALA A 579 -5.79 -6.32 3.61
CA ALA A 579 -6.71 -6.16 4.74
C ALA A 579 -7.82 -7.20 4.70
N GLN A 580 -8.32 -7.46 3.50
CA GLN A 580 -9.31 -8.47 3.23
C GLN A 580 -8.92 -9.25 1.96
N PRO A 581 -7.97 -10.21 2.06
CA PRO A 581 -7.55 -11.01 0.91
C PRO A 581 -8.74 -11.67 0.22
N VAL A 582 -8.89 -11.40 -1.08
CA VAL A 582 -9.94 -12.00 -1.93
C VAL A 582 -9.28 -13.08 -2.76
N ILE A 583 -9.54 -14.33 -2.43
CA ILE A 583 -8.87 -15.50 -3.00
C ILE A 583 -9.93 -16.42 -3.61
N ARG A 584 -9.87 -16.61 -4.94
CA ARG A 584 -10.81 -17.39 -5.76
C ARG A 584 -12.28 -17.17 -5.39
N LEU A 585 -12.65 -15.90 -5.23
CA LEU A 585 -14.03 -15.50 -4.97
C LEU A 585 -14.86 -15.77 -6.23
N ARG A 586 -15.90 -16.59 -6.10
CA ARG A 586 -16.87 -16.79 -7.18
C ARG A 586 -17.78 -15.57 -7.26
N THR A 587 -17.68 -14.84 -8.37
CA THR A 587 -18.47 -13.63 -8.57
C THR A 587 -19.89 -13.97 -9.01
N ALA A 588 -20.85 -13.08 -8.73
CA ALA A 588 -22.21 -13.19 -9.25
C ALA A 588 -22.30 -12.75 -10.73
N ALA A 589 -21.19 -12.31 -11.32
CA ALA A 589 -21.10 -11.79 -12.67
C ALA A 589 -21.31 -12.93 -13.68
N ARG A 590 -22.52 -13.05 -14.24
CA ARG A 590 -22.88 -14.04 -15.29
C ARG A 590 -22.82 -13.38 -16.66
N GLY A 591 -22.68 -14.19 -17.71
CA GLY A 591 -22.69 -13.70 -19.10
C GLY A 591 -21.34 -13.17 -19.59
N PHE A 592 -20.25 -13.64 -18.98
CA PHE A 592 -18.89 -13.34 -19.39
C PHE A 592 -18.25 -14.60 -19.96
N ALA A 593 -17.52 -14.46 -21.07
CA ALA A 593 -16.64 -15.48 -21.58
C ALA A 593 -15.21 -14.93 -21.57
N VAL A 594 -14.31 -15.58 -20.84
CA VAL A 594 -12.87 -15.33 -20.98
C VAL A 594 -12.44 -15.93 -22.32
N VAL A 595 -11.81 -15.12 -23.16
CA VAL A 595 -11.34 -15.53 -24.49
C VAL A 595 -9.82 -15.71 -24.41
N SER A 596 -9.35 -16.92 -24.71
CA SER A 596 -7.91 -17.20 -24.83
C SER A 596 -7.30 -16.47 -26.04
N PRO A 597 -5.99 -16.20 -26.03
CA PRO A 597 -5.31 -15.59 -27.15
C PRO A 597 -5.51 -16.32 -28.50
N PRO A 598 -5.47 -15.60 -29.66
CA PRO A 598 -5.14 -14.18 -29.80
C PRO A 598 -6.34 -13.29 -29.45
N GLY A 599 -6.27 -12.61 -28.31
CA GLY A 599 -7.25 -11.63 -27.86
C GLY A 599 -7.13 -10.35 -28.68
N CYS A 600 -8.02 -9.40 -28.40
CA CYS A 600 -8.10 -8.04 -28.97
C CYS A 600 -6.87 -7.54 -29.73
N SER A 601 -7.07 -7.13 -30.99
CA SER A 601 -6.01 -6.61 -31.88
C SER A 601 -5.55 -5.18 -31.57
N CYS A 602 -6.02 -4.56 -30.49
CA CYS A 602 -5.56 -3.21 -30.15
C CYS A 602 -4.08 -3.22 -29.74
N PRO A 603 -3.31 -2.18 -30.11
CA PRO A 603 -1.91 -2.07 -29.71
C PRO A 603 -1.73 -1.80 -28.22
N ALA A 604 -2.80 -1.37 -27.52
CA ALA A 604 -2.73 -0.91 -26.14
C ALA A 604 -2.29 -1.99 -25.16
N ARG A 605 -2.71 -3.26 -25.35
CA ARG A 605 -2.33 -4.35 -24.44
C ARG A 605 -2.54 -5.76 -25.04
N PRO A 606 -1.48 -6.51 -25.39
CA PRO A 606 -1.61 -7.93 -25.71
C PRO A 606 -1.94 -8.71 -24.42
N GLY A 607 -2.96 -9.57 -24.42
CA GLY A 607 -3.32 -10.35 -23.23
C GLY A 607 -4.71 -10.99 -23.29
N PRO A 608 -5.16 -11.64 -22.20
CA PRO A 608 -6.49 -12.22 -22.12
C PRO A 608 -7.55 -11.13 -22.11
N VAL A 609 -8.67 -11.40 -22.78
CA VAL A 609 -9.82 -10.49 -22.81
C VAL A 609 -11.09 -11.19 -22.36
N ILE A 610 -12.02 -10.40 -21.82
CA ILE A 610 -13.36 -10.85 -21.46
C ILE A 610 -14.33 -10.29 -22.50
N ALA A 611 -15.03 -11.21 -23.16
CA ALA A 611 -16.15 -10.90 -24.05
C ALA A 611 -17.48 -11.01 -23.29
N LEU A 612 -18.44 -10.18 -23.67
CA LEU A 612 -19.79 -10.18 -23.10
C LEU A 612 -20.66 -11.12 -23.94
N SER A 613 -21.31 -12.12 -23.32
CA SER A 613 -22.13 -13.11 -24.02
C SER A 613 -23.32 -12.51 -24.78
N ASN A 614 -23.76 -11.32 -24.38
CA ASN A 614 -24.90 -10.64 -24.99
C ASN A 614 -24.53 -9.79 -26.20
N HIS A 615 -23.22 -9.63 -26.49
CA HIS A 615 -22.78 -9.18 -27.80
C HIS A 615 -22.66 -10.41 -28.70
N ARG A 616 -23.70 -10.68 -29.48
CA ARG A 616 -23.52 -11.37 -30.76
C ARG A 616 -22.57 -10.52 -31.60
N THR A 617 -21.27 -10.73 -31.43
CA THR A 617 -20.29 -10.26 -32.40
C THR A 617 -20.63 -10.99 -33.70
N PRO A 618 -20.87 -10.28 -34.82
CA PRO A 618 -20.87 -10.95 -36.12
C PRO A 618 -19.54 -11.70 -36.21
N ALA A 619 -19.57 -12.97 -36.61
CA ALA A 619 -18.34 -13.71 -36.87
C ALA A 619 -17.46 -12.86 -37.81
N PRO A 620 -16.14 -12.81 -37.59
CA PRO A 620 -15.25 -12.13 -38.53
C PRO A 620 -15.51 -12.69 -39.93
N ALA A 621 -15.73 -11.81 -40.91
CA ALA A 621 -15.81 -12.23 -42.30
C ALA A 621 -14.49 -12.95 -42.63
N ALA A 622 -14.63 -14.22 -43.02
CA ALA A 622 -13.51 -15.09 -43.38
C ALA A 622 -12.80 -14.62 -44.65
#